data_AF-R1EUS6-F1
#
_entry.id   AF-R1EUS6-F1
#
_cell.length_a   1.000
_cell.length_b   1.000
_cell.length_c   1.000
_cell.angle_alpha   90.00
_cell.angle_beta   90.00
_cell.angle_gamma   90.00
#
_symmetry.space_group_name_H-M   'P 1'
#
loop_
_entity.id
_entity.type
_entity.pdbx_description
1 polymer ?
#
loop_
_entity_poly.entity_id
_entity_poly.type
_entity_poly.pdbx_seq_one_letter_code
_entity_poly.pdbx_strand_id
1 'polypeptide(L)'
;MPAQRPQASFEPIPPDFDVQALVEATEHFQYVDRISVDMIKQQGVDQFEKLVLLHVVIGGKPLVVDGFEDVLDPWTFTPEWLAANCGDKVENARNITAKENIPLTIAHYLKNMGLLTNQYFEKPDNYKDKNRQRIYLKDIDCPQVWHDKLREHVPSGLFYLNESTGEIGGPGAVDGPTSNAPGGRKKGRGIARSGDLMSSLPTEMRAENLMCYIGHEGTYTPSHKEMCASLGQNIMVNASGTVGENGKPEKPGSSIWFMTETNDRHLVSEYWLSVLGHDIEVENHFAQVAAWKRAPFRTTMKVAWNRTTVETLEMAFKEALPNARMVCRDEQYKNKAIVYYTLLSLASEH
;
A
#
# COMPACT_ATOMS: atom_id res chain seq x y z
N MET A 1 38.51 4.06 5.40
CA MET A 1 37.18 4.69 5.23
C MET A 1 36.79 4.50 3.78
N PRO A 2 35.66 3.88 3.43
CA PRO A 2 35.08 4.02 2.10
C PRO A 2 34.81 5.51 1.84
N ALA A 3 35.08 6.00 0.64
CA ALA A 3 34.76 7.39 0.30
C ALA A 3 33.24 7.58 0.37
N GLN A 4 32.76 8.50 1.20
CA GLN A 4 31.34 8.89 1.17
C GLN A 4 31.05 9.50 -0.20
N ARG A 5 30.21 8.82 -0.99
CA ARG A 5 29.69 9.39 -2.24
C ARG A 5 28.83 10.62 -1.89
N PRO A 6 28.87 11.70 -2.68
CA PRO A 6 27.92 12.78 -2.54
C PRO A 6 26.50 12.23 -2.60
N GLN A 7 25.66 12.59 -1.63
CA GLN A 7 24.28 12.15 -1.53
C GLN A 7 23.34 13.26 -1.95
N ALA A 8 22.32 12.93 -2.74
CA ALA A 8 21.25 13.86 -3.09
C ALA A 8 20.51 14.32 -1.82
N SER A 9 20.29 15.62 -1.69
CA SER A 9 19.53 16.18 -0.57
C SER A 9 18.05 15.82 -0.70
N PHE A 10 17.35 15.68 0.42
CA PHE A 10 15.88 15.69 0.40
C PHE A 10 15.38 17.06 -0.09
N GLU A 11 14.43 17.06 -1.01
CA GLU A 11 13.68 18.24 -1.43
C GLU A 11 12.17 17.89 -1.38
N PRO A 12 11.38 18.55 -0.52
CA PRO A 12 9.95 18.35 -0.44
C PRO A 12 9.23 18.94 -1.66
N ILE A 13 8.12 18.30 -2.04
CA ILE A 13 7.22 18.78 -3.09
C ILE A 13 6.48 20.04 -2.59
N PRO A 14 6.27 21.07 -3.43
CA PRO A 14 5.48 22.24 -3.06
C PRO A 14 3.97 21.94 -2.98
N PRO A 15 3.18 22.62 -2.12
CA PRO A 15 1.75 22.34 -1.97
C PRO A 15 0.89 22.70 -3.19
N ASP A 16 1.42 23.49 -4.13
CA ASP A 16 0.82 23.88 -5.41
C ASP A 16 1.42 23.09 -6.60
N PHE A 17 1.97 21.90 -6.35
CA PHE A 17 2.63 21.08 -7.37
C PHE A 17 1.68 20.57 -8.45
N ASP A 18 1.87 21.06 -9.67
CA ASP A 18 1.14 20.62 -10.85
C ASP A 18 1.68 19.29 -11.41
N VAL A 19 1.00 18.19 -11.05
CA VAL A 19 1.27 16.83 -11.56
C VAL A 19 0.96 16.71 -13.05
N GLN A 20 -0.03 17.45 -13.57
CA GLN A 20 -0.38 17.38 -15.00
C GLN A 20 0.71 18.05 -15.83
N ALA A 21 1.14 19.26 -15.47
CA ALA A 21 2.26 19.92 -16.11
C ALA A 21 3.57 19.14 -15.99
N LEU A 22 3.79 18.39 -14.89
CA LEU A 22 4.92 17.46 -14.77
C LEU A 22 4.90 16.39 -15.87
N VAL A 23 3.77 15.71 -16.04
CA VAL A 23 3.59 14.60 -16.99
C VAL A 23 3.64 15.11 -18.43
N GLU A 24 2.93 16.20 -18.74
CA GLU A 24 2.92 16.79 -20.08
C GLU A 24 4.29 17.34 -20.51
N ALA A 25 5.09 17.87 -19.59
CA ALA A 25 6.39 18.46 -19.90
C ALA A 25 7.59 17.49 -19.78
N THR A 26 7.39 16.23 -19.39
CA THR A 26 8.50 15.29 -19.14
C THR A 26 8.25 13.91 -19.75
N GLU A 27 8.99 13.58 -20.82
CA GLU A 27 8.83 12.35 -21.63
C GLU A 27 8.81 11.03 -20.83
N HIS A 28 9.57 10.94 -19.73
CA HIS A 28 9.66 9.73 -18.91
C HIS A 28 8.55 9.60 -17.85
N PHE A 29 7.72 10.64 -17.67
CA PHE A 29 6.54 10.58 -16.81
C PHE A 29 5.30 10.16 -17.62
N GLN A 30 4.52 9.26 -17.03
CA GLN A 30 3.19 8.91 -17.51
C GLN A 30 2.30 8.54 -16.32
N TYR A 31 0.98 8.66 -16.49
CA TYR A 31 0.03 8.11 -15.54
C TYR A 31 0.02 6.57 -15.59
N VAL A 32 -0.51 5.93 -14.54
CA VAL A 32 -0.82 4.48 -14.58
C VAL A 32 -1.94 4.25 -15.58
N ASP A 33 -1.93 3.08 -16.19
CA ASP A 33 -3.16 2.44 -16.65
C ASP A 33 -4.20 2.39 -15.52
N ARG A 34 -5.45 2.73 -15.86
CA ARG A 34 -6.57 2.79 -14.91
C ARG A 34 -7.72 1.91 -15.37
N ILE A 35 -8.45 1.36 -14.42
CA ILE A 35 -9.71 0.65 -14.62
C ILE A 35 -10.70 1.07 -13.53
N SER A 36 -11.97 1.24 -13.86
CA SER A 36 -12.97 1.59 -12.85
C SER A 36 -13.55 0.36 -12.16
N VAL A 37 -13.99 0.54 -10.90
CA VAL A 37 -14.84 -0.42 -10.17
C VAL A 37 -16.05 -0.83 -11.02
N ASP A 38 -16.63 0.10 -11.79
CA ASP A 38 -17.75 -0.21 -12.71
C ASP A 38 -17.34 -1.08 -13.90
N MET A 39 -16.15 -0.92 -14.46
CA MET A 39 -15.63 -1.84 -15.49
C MET A 39 -15.45 -3.25 -14.92
N ILE A 40 -15.01 -3.38 -13.66
CA ILE A 40 -14.91 -4.68 -12.97
C ILE A 40 -16.30 -5.32 -12.81
N LYS A 41 -17.32 -4.54 -12.39
CA LYS A 41 -18.72 -5.01 -12.32
C LYS A 41 -19.26 -5.46 -13.68
N GLN A 42 -18.93 -4.73 -14.75
CA GLN A 42 -19.45 -5.00 -16.11
C GLN A 42 -18.77 -6.20 -16.80
N GLN A 43 -17.45 -6.37 -16.65
CA GLN A 43 -16.68 -7.44 -17.31
C GLN A 43 -16.56 -8.71 -16.47
N GLY A 44 -16.87 -8.64 -15.17
CA GLY A 44 -16.77 -9.75 -14.23
C GLY A 44 -15.38 -9.90 -13.61
N VAL A 45 -15.35 -10.43 -12.39
CA VAL A 45 -14.14 -10.52 -11.57
C VAL A 45 -13.04 -11.37 -12.23
N ASP A 46 -13.40 -12.45 -12.93
CA ASP A 46 -12.46 -13.32 -13.67
C ASP A 46 -11.60 -12.58 -14.70
N GLN A 47 -12.17 -11.57 -15.38
CA GLN A 47 -11.42 -10.78 -16.37
C GLN A 47 -10.51 -9.77 -15.68
N PHE A 48 -10.94 -9.22 -14.55
CA PHE A 48 -10.12 -8.36 -13.71
C PHE A 48 -8.94 -9.14 -13.08
N GLU A 49 -9.16 -10.36 -12.57
CA GLU A 49 -8.08 -11.20 -12.03
C GLU A 49 -7.06 -11.60 -13.11
N LYS A 50 -7.51 -11.86 -14.35
CA LYS A 50 -6.61 -12.06 -15.51
C LYS A 50 -5.82 -10.79 -15.85
N LEU A 51 -6.46 -9.61 -15.81
CA LEU A 51 -5.78 -8.32 -16.00
C LEU A 51 -4.68 -8.13 -14.94
N VAL A 52 -5.00 -8.32 -13.66
CA VAL A 52 -4.02 -8.24 -12.56
C VAL A 52 -2.87 -9.21 -12.78
N LEU A 53 -3.14 -10.47 -13.11
CA LEU A 53 -2.11 -11.48 -13.35
C LEU A 53 -1.18 -11.09 -14.50
N LEU A 54 -1.73 -10.71 -15.66
CA LEU A 54 -0.94 -10.42 -16.86
C LEU A 54 -0.21 -9.08 -16.78
N HIS A 55 -0.86 -8.03 -16.26
CA HIS A 55 -0.33 -6.66 -16.23
C HIS A 55 0.52 -6.39 -14.99
N VAL A 56 0.00 -6.69 -13.80
CA VAL A 56 0.65 -6.35 -12.53
C VAL A 56 1.67 -7.40 -12.15
N VAL A 57 1.26 -8.67 -12.08
CA VAL A 57 2.11 -9.75 -11.52
C VAL A 57 3.17 -10.19 -12.52
N ILE A 58 2.79 -10.51 -13.75
CA ILE A 58 3.72 -10.95 -14.81
C ILE A 58 4.36 -9.74 -15.52
N GLY A 59 3.55 -8.73 -15.87
CA GLY A 59 4.04 -7.53 -16.55
C GLY A 59 4.89 -6.62 -15.67
N GLY A 60 4.77 -6.70 -14.34
CA GLY A 60 5.52 -5.88 -13.40
C GLY A 60 5.09 -4.41 -13.38
N LYS A 61 3.84 -4.10 -13.75
CA LYS A 61 3.35 -2.73 -13.92
C LYS A 61 2.37 -2.33 -12.82
N PRO A 62 2.39 -1.06 -12.37
CA PRO A 62 1.32 -0.55 -11.51
C PRO A 62 -0.03 -0.59 -12.25
N LEU A 63 -1.12 -0.67 -11.47
CA LEU A 63 -2.50 -0.51 -11.91
C LEU A 63 -3.24 0.32 -10.86
N VAL A 64 -4.07 1.28 -11.30
CA VAL A 64 -5.00 2.00 -10.41
C VAL A 64 -6.42 1.53 -10.69
N VAL A 65 -7.19 1.37 -9.61
CA VAL A 65 -8.62 1.14 -9.66
C VAL A 65 -9.32 2.38 -9.09
N ASP A 66 -10.19 3.02 -9.88
CA ASP A 66 -10.97 4.22 -9.49
C ASP A 66 -12.48 3.92 -9.34
N GLY A 67 -13.25 4.83 -8.73
CA GLY A 67 -14.68 4.62 -8.43
C GLY A 67 -14.93 3.79 -7.16
N PHE A 68 -13.98 3.78 -6.21
CA PHE A 68 -14.22 3.23 -4.87
C PHE A 68 -15.02 4.19 -3.99
N GLU A 69 -14.87 5.49 -4.21
CA GLU A 69 -15.61 6.58 -3.58
C GLU A 69 -17.14 6.44 -3.75
N ASP A 70 -17.60 5.84 -4.84
CA ASP A 70 -19.04 5.64 -5.14
C ASP A 70 -19.62 4.38 -4.47
N VAL A 71 -18.80 3.53 -3.87
CA VAL A 71 -19.24 2.26 -3.25
C VAL A 71 -18.89 2.13 -1.76
N LEU A 72 -17.87 2.84 -1.26
CA LEU A 72 -17.51 2.81 0.16
C LEU A 72 -18.52 3.58 1.01
N ASP A 73 -18.73 3.13 2.25
CA ASP A 73 -19.60 3.79 3.20
C ASP A 73 -19.06 5.19 3.58
N PRO A 74 -19.79 6.29 3.27
CA PRO A 74 -19.24 7.64 3.35
C PRO A 74 -19.06 8.16 4.79
N TRP A 75 -19.56 7.44 5.80
CA TRP A 75 -19.41 7.82 7.21
C TRP A 75 -18.32 6.99 7.91
N THR A 76 -18.23 5.70 7.62
CA THR A 76 -17.33 4.76 8.33
C THR A 76 -15.87 5.17 8.24
N PHE A 77 -15.44 5.74 7.12
CA PHE A 77 -14.04 6.09 6.87
C PHE A 77 -13.66 7.52 7.24
N THR A 78 -14.54 8.28 7.90
CA THR A 78 -14.27 9.70 8.22
C THR A 78 -13.35 9.89 9.44
N PRO A 79 -12.65 11.03 9.56
CA PRO A 79 -11.93 11.40 10.78
C PRO A 79 -12.85 11.41 12.00
N GLU A 80 -14.09 11.86 11.85
CA GLU A 80 -15.12 11.93 12.87
C GLU A 80 -15.51 10.52 13.38
N TRP A 81 -15.70 9.56 12.48
CA TRP A 81 -15.92 8.16 12.86
C TRP A 81 -14.73 7.60 13.63
N LEU A 82 -13.52 7.84 13.13
CA LEU A 82 -12.30 7.30 13.75
C LEU A 82 -12.03 7.94 15.12
N ALA A 83 -12.30 9.22 15.28
CA ALA A 83 -12.24 9.91 16.57
C ALA A 83 -13.30 9.39 17.55
N ALA A 84 -14.52 9.08 17.09
CA ALA A 84 -15.59 8.58 17.93
C ALA A 84 -15.41 7.12 18.38
N ASN A 85 -14.82 6.27 17.54
CA ASN A 85 -14.71 4.83 17.78
C ASN A 85 -13.31 4.37 18.23
N CYS A 86 -12.26 5.10 17.87
CA CYS A 86 -10.86 4.76 18.17
C CYS A 86 -10.08 5.92 18.81
N GLY A 87 -10.73 7.04 19.13
CA GLY A 87 -10.09 8.29 19.54
C GLY A 87 -9.17 8.21 20.75
N ASP A 88 -9.47 7.33 21.71
CA ASP A 88 -8.67 7.11 22.93
C ASP A 88 -7.44 6.20 22.71
N LYS A 89 -7.35 5.50 21.58
CA LYS A 89 -6.19 4.65 21.27
C LYS A 89 -4.95 5.53 21.15
N VAL A 90 -3.90 5.20 21.90
CA VAL A 90 -2.59 5.85 21.80
C VAL A 90 -1.79 5.16 20.71
N GLU A 91 -1.29 5.95 19.77
CA GLU A 91 -0.49 5.51 18.63
C GLU A 91 0.84 6.26 18.56
N ASN A 92 1.83 5.64 17.93
CA ASN A 92 3.19 6.19 17.80
C ASN A 92 3.35 6.96 16.48
N ALA A 93 2.82 8.19 16.43
CA ALA A 93 2.91 9.02 15.25
C ALA A 93 4.36 9.39 14.89
N ARG A 94 4.73 9.27 13.61
CA ARG A 94 6.08 9.53 13.12
C ARG A 94 6.30 11.02 12.89
N ASN A 95 7.19 11.66 13.64
CA ASN A 95 7.69 12.99 13.27
C ASN A 95 8.81 12.81 12.24
N ILE A 96 8.46 12.90 10.94
CA ILE A 96 9.39 12.65 9.84
C ILE A 96 10.58 13.63 9.89
N THR A 97 10.33 14.89 10.24
CA THR A 97 11.34 15.96 10.31
C THR A 97 12.39 15.69 11.38
N ALA A 98 11.97 15.41 12.62
CA ALA A 98 12.90 15.17 13.74
C ALA A 98 13.38 13.70 13.84
N LYS A 99 12.81 12.79 13.02
CA LYS A 99 13.11 11.36 12.99
C LYS A 99 12.80 10.61 14.30
N GLU A 100 11.87 11.11 15.09
CA GLU A 100 11.36 10.53 16.34
C GLU A 100 9.92 10.01 16.18
N ASN A 101 9.46 9.22 17.16
CA ASN A 101 8.07 8.80 17.28
C ASN A 101 7.45 9.48 18.50
N ILE A 102 6.23 10.00 18.36
CA ILE A 102 5.53 10.75 19.39
C ILE A 102 4.26 9.98 19.76
N PRO A 103 4.12 9.50 21.01
CA PRO A 103 2.88 8.87 21.46
C PRO A 103 1.78 9.92 21.60
N LEU A 104 0.68 9.74 20.88
CA LEU A 104 -0.49 10.61 20.92
C LEU A 104 -1.79 9.80 20.78
N THR A 105 -2.90 10.32 21.27
CA THR A 105 -4.20 9.68 21.00
C THR A 105 -4.66 10.01 19.59
N ILE A 106 -5.37 9.08 18.94
CA ILE A 106 -5.91 9.31 17.58
C ILE A 106 -6.77 10.58 17.54
N ALA A 107 -7.65 10.80 18.53
CA ALA A 107 -8.46 12.01 18.62
C ALA A 107 -7.61 13.30 18.77
N HIS A 108 -6.47 13.25 19.47
CA HIS A 108 -5.55 14.38 19.56
C HIS A 108 -4.91 14.70 18.20
N TYR A 109 -4.47 13.68 17.45
CA TYR A 109 -3.88 13.88 16.14
C TYR A 109 -4.89 14.49 15.15
N LEU A 110 -6.06 13.88 15.01
CA LEU A 110 -7.10 14.32 14.08
C LEU A 110 -7.54 15.78 14.37
N LYS A 111 -7.73 16.13 15.64
CA LYS A 111 -8.07 17.50 16.08
C LYS A 111 -7.02 18.54 15.69
N ASN A 112 -5.75 18.14 15.51
CA ASN A 112 -4.65 19.02 15.15
C ASN A 112 -4.25 18.96 13.67
N MET A 113 -4.86 18.09 12.85
CA MET A 113 -4.57 18.00 11.41
C MET A 113 -4.69 19.35 10.70
N GLY A 114 -5.72 20.15 10.98
CA GLY A 114 -5.88 21.48 10.38
C GLY A 114 -4.74 22.45 10.70
N LEU A 115 -4.09 22.34 11.87
CA LEU A 115 -2.89 23.13 12.22
C LEU A 115 -1.68 22.61 11.45
N LEU A 116 -1.51 21.28 11.42
CA LEU A 116 -0.42 20.60 10.73
C LEU A 116 -0.44 20.83 9.21
N THR A 117 -1.61 20.85 8.58
CA THR A 117 -1.77 21.14 7.15
C THR A 117 -1.52 22.62 6.84
N ASN A 118 -2.21 23.54 7.53
CA ASN A 118 -2.23 24.94 7.11
C ASN A 118 -0.89 25.65 7.27
N GLN A 119 0.00 25.16 8.14
CA GLN A 119 1.36 25.70 8.30
C GLN A 119 2.16 25.77 6.98
N TYR A 120 1.88 24.89 6.02
CA TYR A 120 2.55 24.85 4.72
C TYR A 120 2.00 25.84 3.69
N PHE A 121 0.80 26.38 3.92
CA PHE A 121 0.13 27.33 3.03
C PHE A 121 0.25 28.79 3.51
N GLU A 122 0.78 29.05 4.71
CA GLU A 122 0.97 30.41 5.25
C GLU A 122 1.96 31.26 4.42
N LYS A 123 2.97 30.63 3.80
CA LYS A 123 3.98 31.29 2.96
C LYS A 123 4.47 30.33 1.87
N PRO A 124 4.82 30.80 0.66
CA PRO A 124 5.23 29.94 -0.46
C PRO A 124 6.35 28.95 -0.13
N ASP A 125 7.39 29.35 0.60
CA ASP A 125 8.54 28.47 0.90
C ASP A 125 8.40 27.64 2.20
N ASN A 126 7.27 27.69 2.91
CA ASN A 126 7.14 26.95 4.18
C ASN A 126 7.29 25.44 4.02
N TYR A 127 6.99 24.87 2.84
CA TYR A 127 7.24 23.46 2.56
C TYR A 127 8.72 23.08 2.59
N LYS A 128 9.65 24.04 2.45
CA LYS A 128 11.11 23.81 2.58
C LYS A 128 11.63 23.94 4.02
N ASP A 129 10.84 24.48 4.95
CA ASP A 129 11.29 24.75 6.32
C ASP A 129 11.48 23.44 7.10
N LYS A 130 12.70 23.26 7.63
CA LYS A 130 13.13 22.08 8.40
C LYS A 130 12.70 22.12 9.86
N ASN A 131 12.06 23.20 10.32
CA ASN A 131 11.51 23.32 11.67
C ASN A 131 10.02 22.99 11.73
N ARG A 132 9.35 22.89 10.56
CA ARG A 132 7.91 22.57 10.47
C ARG A 132 7.69 21.07 10.70
N GLN A 133 6.63 20.75 11.45
CA GLN A 133 6.35 19.39 11.89
C GLN A 133 5.64 18.58 10.80
N ARG A 134 6.24 17.46 10.41
CA ARG A 134 5.63 16.45 9.52
C ARG A 134 5.27 15.24 10.37
N ILE A 135 4.22 15.39 11.18
CA ILE A 135 3.68 14.29 11.98
C ILE A 135 2.84 13.40 11.05
N TYR A 136 3.17 12.12 10.95
CA TYR A 136 2.48 11.17 10.09
C TYR A 136 2.04 9.97 10.93
N LEU A 137 0.73 9.76 11.01
CA LEU A 137 0.17 8.58 11.65
C LEU A 137 0.19 7.43 10.63
N LYS A 138 1.28 6.65 10.64
CA LYS A 138 1.54 5.54 9.72
C LYS A 138 1.63 4.22 10.49
N ASP A 139 1.42 3.11 9.78
CA ASP A 139 1.57 1.76 10.32
C ASP A 139 0.66 1.48 11.54
N ILE A 140 -0.53 2.10 11.58
CA ILE A 140 -1.53 1.80 12.64
C ILE A 140 -2.44 0.66 12.20
N ASP A 141 -2.92 -0.15 13.14
CA ASP A 141 -3.82 -1.27 12.86
C ASP A 141 -5.12 -0.79 12.18
N CYS A 142 -5.56 -1.49 11.14
CA CYS A 142 -6.86 -1.21 10.52
C CYS A 142 -8.02 -1.56 11.47
N PRO A 143 -8.96 -0.61 11.76
CA PRO A 143 -10.13 -0.90 12.56
C PRO A 143 -10.95 -2.06 11.97
N GLN A 144 -11.45 -2.98 12.80
CA GLN A 144 -12.18 -4.17 12.32
C GLN A 144 -13.38 -3.80 11.42
N VAL A 145 -14.07 -2.70 11.74
CA VAL A 145 -15.19 -2.20 10.92
C VAL A 145 -14.72 -1.74 9.53
N TRP A 146 -13.55 -1.08 9.43
CA TRP A 146 -12.95 -0.70 8.16
C TRP A 146 -12.54 -1.94 7.36
N HIS A 147 -11.88 -2.90 8.01
CA HIS A 147 -11.54 -4.19 7.41
C HIS A 147 -12.78 -4.87 6.81
N ASP A 148 -13.87 -4.98 7.58
CA ASP A 148 -15.08 -5.66 7.14
C ASP A 148 -15.79 -4.93 6.00
N LYS A 149 -15.86 -3.59 6.06
CA LYS A 149 -16.38 -2.76 4.95
C LYS A 149 -15.55 -2.82 3.68
N LEU A 150 -14.22 -2.85 3.79
CA LEU A 150 -13.36 -3.03 2.61
C LEU A 150 -13.55 -4.43 1.99
N ARG A 151 -13.78 -5.46 2.81
CA ARG A 151 -14.06 -6.84 2.34
C ARG A 151 -15.36 -6.93 1.52
N GLU A 152 -16.33 -6.04 1.73
CA GLU A 152 -17.60 -6.01 0.98
C GLU A 152 -17.41 -5.56 -0.49
N HIS A 153 -16.37 -4.76 -0.79
CA HIS A 153 -16.20 -4.10 -2.09
C HIS A 153 -14.90 -4.44 -2.84
N VAL A 154 -13.81 -4.78 -2.14
CA VAL A 154 -12.56 -5.19 -2.77
C VAL A 154 -12.70 -6.62 -3.31
N PRO A 155 -12.36 -6.88 -4.59
CA PRO A 155 -12.38 -8.23 -5.16
C PRO A 155 -11.66 -9.24 -4.27
N SER A 156 -12.30 -10.37 -3.98
CA SER A 156 -11.78 -11.30 -2.97
C SER A 156 -10.37 -11.79 -3.31
N GLY A 157 -10.12 -12.12 -4.60
CA GLY A 157 -8.82 -12.48 -5.13
C GLY A 157 -7.76 -11.37 -5.09
N LEU A 158 -8.03 -10.21 -4.49
CA LEU A 158 -7.07 -9.15 -4.10
C LEU A 158 -7.02 -8.91 -2.58
N PHE A 159 -8.09 -9.15 -1.84
CA PHE A 159 -8.21 -8.76 -0.44
C PHE A 159 -7.18 -9.45 0.50
N TYR A 160 -6.91 -8.81 1.63
CA TYR A 160 -5.97 -9.23 2.68
C TYR A 160 -6.35 -10.60 3.28
N LEU A 161 -5.34 -11.49 3.47
CA LEU A 161 -5.49 -12.86 3.97
C LEU A 161 -6.59 -13.67 3.25
N ASN A 162 -6.75 -13.45 1.95
CA ASN A 162 -7.74 -14.16 1.16
C ASN A 162 -7.32 -15.63 0.90
N GLU A 163 -8.00 -16.54 1.59
CA GLU A 163 -7.93 -18.00 1.43
C GLU A 163 -8.69 -18.52 0.20
N SER A 164 -8.73 -17.82 -0.95
CA SER A 164 -9.58 -18.25 -2.07
C SER A 164 -9.08 -19.53 -2.73
N THR A 165 -9.74 -20.63 -2.38
CA THR A 165 -9.70 -21.91 -3.09
C THR A 165 -10.73 -21.99 -4.22
N GLY A 166 -11.56 -20.97 -4.45
CA GLY A 166 -12.51 -20.90 -5.57
C GLY A 166 -13.99 -20.95 -5.16
N GLU A 167 -14.88 -21.02 -6.16
CA GLU A 167 -16.33 -20.92 -5.96
C GLU A 167 -16.94 -22.11 -5.19
N ILE A 168 -18.07 -21.87 -4.53
CA ILE A 168 -18.84 -22.91 -3.82
C ILE A 168 -19.48 -23.86 -4.85
N GLY A 169 -19.04 -25.11 -4.87
CA GLY A 169 -19.41 -26.08 -5.90
C GLY A 169 -18.68 -25.90 -7.24
N GLY A 170 -17.59 -25.12 -7.26
CA GLY A 170 -16.72 -24.97 -8.43
C GLY A 170 -15.92 -26.24 -8.77
N PRO A 171 -15.13 -26.23 -9.86
CA PRO A 171 -14.30 -27.37 -10.27
C PRO A 171 -13.39 -27.85 -9.13
N GLY A 172 -13.37 -29.15 -8.86
CA GLY A 172 -12.59 -29.75 -7.77
C GLY A 172 -13.21 -29.66 -6.38
N ALA A 173 -14.43 -29.13 -6.22
CA ALA A 173 -15.07 -29.00 -4.92
C ALA A 173 -15.45 -30.34 -4.27
N VAL A 174 -15.09 -30.50 -2.99
CA VAL A 174 -15.43 -31.68 -2.17
C VAL A 174 -16.42 -31.29 -1.07
N ASP A 175 -17.61 -31.91 -1.09
CA ASP A 175 -18.65 -31.68 -0.08
C ASP A 175 -18.24 -32.18 1.31
N GLY A 176 -18.35 -31.31 2.32
CA GLY A 176 -18.08 -31.65 3.72
C GLY A 176 -19.36 -31.95 4.53
N PRO A 177 -19.27 -32.71 5.64
CA PRO A 177 -20.40 -32.87 6.55
C PRO A 177 -20.74 -31.56 7.28
N THR A 178 -22.03 -31.24 7.47
CA THR A 178 -22.43 -30.14 8.35
C THR A 178 -22.43 -30.55 9.81
N SER A 179 -21.88 -29.72 10.70
CA SER A 179 -21.91 -29.94 12.16
C SER A 179 -23.32 -29.84 12.78
N ASN A 180 -24.26 -29.15 12.11
CA ASN A 180 -25.51 -28.68 12.71
C ASN A 180 -26.79 -29.31 12.14
N ALA A 181 -26.71 -30.33 11.26
CA ALA A 181 -27.90 -31.01 10.72
C ALA A 181 -27.61 -32.47 10.32
N PRO A 182 -28.39 -33.46 10.79
CA PRO A 182 -28.31 -34.84 10.29
C PRO A 182 -28.69 -34.90 8.81
N GLY A 183 -27.76 -35.31 7.96
CA GLY A 183 -27.96 -35.43 6.51
C GLY A 183 -27.63 -34.19 5.66
N GLY A 184 -27.19 -33.08 6.28
CA GLY A 184 -26.69 -31.91 5.55
C GLY A 184 -25.28 -32.11 5.00
N ARG A 185 -25.07 -31.80 3.71
CA ARG A 185 -23.74 -31.59 3.13
C ARG A 185 -23.50 -30.10 2.94
N LYS A 186 -22.38 -29.60 3.48
CA LYS A 186 -21.86 -28.26 3.18
C LYS A 186 -21.14 -28.37 1.84
N LYS A 187 -21.60 -27.63 0.84
CA LYS A 187 -20.90 -27.58 -0.46
C LYS A 187 -19.44 -27.18 -0.27
N GLY A 188 -18.54 -27.94 -0.88
CA GLY A 188 -17.13 -27.59 -0.94
C GLY A 188 -16.90 -26.28 -1.69
N ARG A 189 -15.74 -25.65 -1.47
CA ARG A 189 -15.18 -24.71 -2.45
C ARG A 189 -14.37 -25.50 -3.48
N GLY A 190 -14.25 -24.97 -4.69
CA GLY A 190 -13.48 -25.57 -5.78
C GLY A 190 -11.98 -25.62 -5.49
N ILE A 191 -11.20 -25.71 -6.58
CA ILE A 191 -9.75 -25.53 -6.57
C ILE A 191 -9.42 -24.34 -7.48
N ALA A 192 -8.77 -23.34 -6.91
CA ALA A 192 -8.32 -22.11 -7.57
C ALA A 192 -6.96 -21.71 -7.01
N ARG A 193 -6.31 -20.72 -7.65
CA ARG A 193 -5.09 -20.12 -7.09
C ARG A 193 -5.45 -19.29 -5.86
N SER A 194 -4.88 -19.63 -4.71
CA SER A 194 -4.91 -18.74 -3.55
C SER A 194 -4.36 -17.37 -3.94
N GLY A 195 -5.10 -16.33 -3.60
CA GLY A 195 -4.68 -14.97 -3.82
C GLY A 195 -3.55 -14.56 -2.87
N ASP A 196 -3.68 -14.93 -1.59
CA ASP A 196 -2.67 -14.61 -0.57
C ASP A 196 -2.08 -15.88 0.06
N LEU A 197 -0.84 -16.19 -0.27
CA LEU A 197 -0.14 -17.30 0.35
C LEU A 197 0.18 -17.04 1.83
N MET A 198 0.14 -15.79 2.30
CA MET A 198 0.20 -15.53 3.75
C MET A 198 -1.00 -16.12 4.50
N SER A 199 -2.15 -16.32 3.83
CA SER A 199 -3.31 -16.95 4.44
C SER A 199 -3.10 -18.42 4.78
N SER A 200 -2.17 -19.11 4.11
CA SER A 200 -1.83 -20.51 4.44
C SER A 200 -1.14 -20.66 5.81
N LEU A 201 -0.57 -19.58 6.36
CA LEU A 201 0.12 -19.65 7.65
C LEU A 201 -0.86 -19.84 8.82
N PRO A 202 -0.45 -20.53 9.90
CA PRO A 202 -1.12 -20.46 11.20
C PRO A 202 -1.28 -19.02 11.67
N THR A 203 -2.35 -18.71 12.42
CA THR A 203 -2.70 -17.33 12.80
C THR A 203 -1.56 -16.60 13.51
N GLU A 204 -0.86 -17.27 14.42
CA GLU A 204 0.31 -16.76 15.15
C GLU A 204 1.57 -16.56 14.28
N MET A 205 1.52 -16.99 13.02
CA MET A 205 2.58 -16.81 12.04
C MET A 205 2.24 -15.82 10.93
N ARG A 206 0.94 -15.49 10.74
CA ARG A 206 0.47 -14.48 9.77
C ARG A 206 1.04 -13.11 10.14
N ALA A 207 1.33 -12.29 9.13
CA ALA A 207 1.74 -10.90 9.35
C ALA A 207 0.51 -10.01 9.31
N GLU A 208 0.26 -9.27 10.40
CA GLU A 208 -0.74 -8.21 10.41
C GLU A 208 -0.22 -7.04 9.56
N ASN A 209 -0.74 -6.94 8.32
CA ASN A 209 -0.22 -6.00 7.31
C ASN A 209 -1.30 -5.16 6.60
N LEU A 210 -2.57 -5.29 6.98
CA LEU A 210 -3.62 -4.33 6.61
C LEU A 210 -3.51 -3.12 7.56
N MET A 211 -2.75 -2.12 7.15
CA MET A 211 -2.44 -0.94 7.97
C MET A 211 -3.20 0.29 7.49
N CYS A 212 -3.38 1.25 8.38
CA CYS A 212 -3.92 2.57 8.05
C CYS A 212 -2.84 3.65 8.11
N TYR A 213 -3.07 4.70 7.31
CA TYR A 213 -2.16 5.82 7.14
C TYR A 213 -2.98 7.10 7.07
N ILE A 214 -2.70 8.05 7.96
CA ILE A 214 -3.39 9.34 8.01
C ILE A 214 -2.33 10.43 7.93
N GLY A 215 -2.18 10.98 6.73
CA GLY A 215 -1.24 12.06 6.42
C GLY A 215 -1.89 13.45 6.41
N HIS A 216 -1.05 14.46 6.34
CA HIS A 216 -1.42 15.84 5.99
C HIS A 216 -0.38 16.38 4.99
N GLU A 217 -0.54 17.64 4.58
CA GLU A 217 0.35 18.28 3.60
C GLU A 217 1.83 18.09 3.96
N GLY A 218 2.62 17.66 2.97
CA GLY A 218 4.04 17.43 3.16
C GLY A 218 4.43 16.23 4.04
N THR A 219 3.50 15.38 4.47
CA THR A 219 3.86 14.01 4.92
C THR A 219 4.27 13.16 3.71
N TYR A 220 5.23 12.24 3.89
CA TYR A 220 5.75 11.41 2.81
C TYR A 220 6.30 10.09 3.32
N THR A 221 6.27 9.09 2.45
CA THR A 221 6.99 7.82 2.62
C THR A 221 8.22 7.85 1.71
N PRO A 222 9.45 7.58 2.23
CA PRO A 222 10.63 7.37 1.39
C PRO A 222 10.38 6.33 0.29
N SER A 223 11.13 6.39 -0.80
CA SER A 223 11.04 5.35 -1.82
C SER A 223 11.61 4.05 -1.25
N HIS A 224 10.91 2.95 -1.50
CA HIS A 224 11.14 1.65 -0.92
C HIS A 224 10.75 0.56 -1.92
N LYS A 225 11.04 -0.70 -1.59
CA LYS A 225 10.49 -1.85 -2.30
C LYS A 225 9.61 -2.65 -1.35
N GLU A 226 8.56 -3.24 -1.91
CA GLU A 226 7.63 -4.03 -1.11
C GLU A 226 8.33 -5.22 -0.46
N MET A 227 8.06 -5.42 0.83
CA MET A 227 8.82 -6.37 1.64
C MET A 227 8.67 -7.79 1.09
N CYS A 228 9.79 -8.51 1.02
CA CYS A 228 9.88 -9.85 0.42
C CYS A 228 9.31 -9.92 -1.02
N ALA A 229 9.43 -8.86 -1.82
CA ALA A 229 8.87 -8.75 -3.18
C ALA A 229 7.34 -8.95 -3.27
N SER A 230 6.61 -8.78 -2.16
CA SER A 230 5.15 -8.88 -2.12
C SER A 230 4.46 -7.83 -2.99
N LEU A 231 3.19 -8.06 -3.35
CA LEU A 231 2.37 -7.08 -4.04
C LEU A 231 1.84 -6.04 -3.05
N GLY A 232 2.34 -4.81 -3.16
CA GLY A 232 1.78 -3.64 -2.48
C GLY A 232 0.42 -3.27 -3.06
N GLN A 233 -0.64 -3.47 -2.28
CA GLN A 233 -2.03 -3.15 -2.61
C GLN A 233 -2.53 -2.03 -1.73
N ASN A 234 -3.46 -1.21 -2.19
CA ASN A 234 -3.67 0.07 -1.55
C ASN A 234 -5.01 0.72 -1.97
N ILE A 235 -5.70 1.42 -1.05
CA ILE A 235 -6.97 2.12 -1.28
C ILE A 235 -7.08 3.41 -0.46
N MET A 236 -7.37 4.55 -1.10
CA MET A 236 -7.67 5.81 -0.41
C MET A 236 -9.15 5.81 0.00
N VAL A 237 -9.41 5.70 1.30
CA VAL A 237 -10.78 5.59 1.86
C VAL A 237 -11.42 6.93 2.23
N ASN A 238 -10.60 7.97 2.41
CA ASN A 238 -11.03 9.33 2.72
C ASN A 238 -9.96 10.32 2.24
N ALA A 239 -10.40 11.49 1.78
CA ALA A 239 -9.56 12.65 1.48
C ALA A 239 -10.34 13.92 1.86
N SER A 240 -9.65 14.95 2.36
CA SER A 240 -10.29 16.22 2.71
C SER A 240 -10.92 16.90 1.48
N GLY A 241 -12.03 17.61 1.70
CA GLY A 241 -12.73 18.37 0.67
C GLY A 241 -12.33 19.85 0.64
N THR A 242 -13.21 20.69 0.08
CA THR A 242 -13.10 22.16 0.20
C THR A 242 -13.69 22.70 1.51
N VAL A 243 -14.51 21.90 2.19
CA VAL A 243 -15.12 22.18 3.49
C VAL A 243 -15.02 20.89 4.31
N GLY A 244 -14.45 20.98 5.51
CA GLY A 244 -14.39 19.85 6.46
C GLY A 244 -15.74 19.62 7.15
N GLU A 245 -15.90 18.46 7.79
CA GLU A 245 -17.18 18.06 8.42
C GLU A 245 -17.60 19.00 9.57
N ASN A 246 -16.63 19.70 10.17
CA ASN A 246 -16.85 20.77 11.15
C ASN A 246 -17.31 22.13 10.54
N GLY A 247 -17.58 22.18 9.23
CA GLY A 247 -18.04 23.37 8.50
C GLY A 247 -16.97 24.42 8.19
N LYS A 248 -15.70 24.18 8.51
CA LYS A 248 -14.60 25.10 8.19
C LYS A 248 -14.03 24.86 6.79
N PRO A 249 -13.46 25.88 6.14
CA PRO A 249 -12.74 25.70 4.88
C PRO A 249 -11.57 24.73 5.04
N GLU A 250 -11.49 23.76 4.14
CA GLU A 250 -10.38 22.82 3.99
C GLU A 250 -9.78 22.91 2.57
N LYS A 251 -8.79 22.06 2.29
CA LYS A 251 -8.17 21.95 0.97
C LYS A 251 -8.35 20.52 0.47
N PRO A 252 -8.71 20.31 -0.81
CA PRO A 252 -8.80 18.98 -1.40
C PRO A 252 -7.54 18.16 -1.14
N GLY A 253 -7.71 17.02 -0.46
CA GLY A 253 -6.63 16.10 -0.15
C GLY A 253 -6.27 15.23 -1.34
N SER A 254 -4.99 14.91 -1.50
CA SER A 254 -4.52 13.89 -2.44
C SER A 254 -3.21 13.27 -1.92
N SER A 255 -2.69 12.26 -2.62
CA SER A 255 -1.40 11.63 -2.26
C SER A 255 -0.62 11.31 -3.52
N ILE A 256 0.46 12.05 -3.75
CA ILE A 256 1.37 11.83 -4.89
C ILE A 256 2.38 10.75 -4.50
N TRP A 257 2.57 9.75 -5.36
CA TRP A 257 3.67 8.81 -5.24
C TRP A 257 4.40 8.61 -6.57
N PHE A 258 5.54 7.95 -6.45
CA PHE A 258 6.51 7.73 -7.50
C PHE A 258 6.85 6.22 -7.50
N MET A 259 6.48 5.50 -8.58
CA MET A 259 6.50 4.01 -8.72
C MET A 259 7.01 3.55 -10.09
N THR A 260 8.08 2.77 -10.10
CA THR A 260 8.74 2.23 -11.30
C THR A 260 8.19 0.87 -11.72
N GLU A 261 8.30 0.50 -12.99
CA GLU A 261 8.01 -0.88 -13.42
C GLU A 261 9.02 -1.86 -12.78
N THR A 262 8.58 -3.03 -12.33
CA THR A 262 9.43 -4.04 -11.66
C THR A 262 10.56 -4.53 -12.58
N ASN A 263 10.38 -4.45 -13.90
CA ASN A 263 11.41 -4.82 -14.87
C ASN A 263 12.60 -3.85 -14.86
N ASP A 264 12.38 -2.58 -14.51
CA ASP A 264 13.43 -1.55 -14.45
C ASP A 264 14.23 -1.58 -13.14
N ARG A 265 13.84 -2.40 -12.14
CA ARG A 265 14.36 -2.36 -10.76
C ARG A 265 15.89 -2.37 -10.64
N HIS A 266 16.62 -3.02 -11.57
CA HIS A 266 18.08 -2.99 -11.59
C HIS A 266 18.62 -1.61 -12.03
N LEU A 267 18.05 -1.01 -13.08
CA LEU A 267 18.35 0.36 -13.52
C LEU A 267 17.98 1.38 -12.44
N VAL A 268 16.86 1.17 -11.73
CA VAL A 268 16.45 2.00 -10.58
C VAL A 268 17.47 1.93 -9.46
N SER A 269 17.90 0.73 -9.08
CA SER A 269 18.90 0.51 -8.03
C SER A 269 20.26 1.09 -8.40
N GLU A 270 20.69 0.94 -9.66
CA GLU A 270 21.92 1.56 -10.17
C GLU A 270 21.83 3.09 -10.19
N TYR A 271 20.73 3.66 -10.67
CA TYR A 271 20.49 5.10 -10.69
C TYR A 271 20.53 5.69 -9.27
N TRP A 272 19.90 5.02 -8.31
CA TRP A 272 19.96 5.40 -6.89
C TRP A 272 21.40 5.41 -6.35
N LEU A 273 22.15 4.32 -6.56
CA LEU A 273 23.51 4.18 -6.04
C LEU A 273 24.55 5.07 -6.73
N SER A 274 24.38 5.35 -8.03
CA SER A 274 25.35 6.07 -8.87
C SER A 274 25.05 7.56 -9.04
N VAL A 275 23.77 7.93 -9.20
CA VAL A 275 23.33 9.32 -9.45
C VAL A 275 22.86 10.00 -8.15
N LEU A 276 22.14 9.28 -7.28
CA LEU A 276 21.62 9.85 -6.04
C LEU A 276 22.54 9.62 -4.83
N GLY A 277 23.48 8.67 -4.91
CA GLY A 277 24.37 8.32 -3.80
C GLY A 277 23.66 7.63 -2.63
N HIS A 278 22.43 7.15 -2.84
CA HIS A 278 21.60 6.45 -1.85
C HIS A 278 21.41 5.00 -2.24
N ASP A 279 21.42 4.10 -1.27
CA ASP A 279 21.04 2.71 -1.49
C ASP A 279 19.52 2.58 -1.29
N ILE A 280 18.82 2.13 -2.33
CA ILE A 280 17.36 1.98 -2.30
C ILE A 280 16.91 0.90 -1.32
N GLU A 281 17.77 -0.09 -1.02
CA GLU A 281 17.47 -1.16 -0.06
C GLU A 281 17.42 -0.65 1.41
N VAL A 282 17.93 0.56 1.66
CA VAL A 282 17.96 1.20 3.00
C VAL A 282 16.72 2.08 3.25
N GLU A 283 15.93 2.39 2.21
CA GLU A 283 14.59 3.00 2.30
C GLU A 283 14.52 4.31 3.12
N ASN A 284 15.60 5.09 3.11
CA ASN A 284 15.77 6.27 3.96
C ASN A 284 15.74 7.62 3.20
N HIS A 285 15.55 7.59 1.89
CA HIS A 285 15.57 8.77 1.02
C HIS A 285 14.26 8.92 0.24
N PHE A 286 13.86 10.16 0.01
CA PHE A 286 12.80 10.50 -0.94
C PHE A 286 13.45 11.30 -2.06
N ALA A 287 13.48 10.71 -3.26
CA ALA A 287 14.14 11.32 -4.41
C ALA A 287 13.37 12.55 -4.90
N GLN A 288 14.11 13.62 -5.19
CA GLN A 288 13.60 14.91 -5.66
C GLN A 288 12.86 14.75 -6.99
N VAL A 289 11.84 15.59 -7.26
CA VAL A 289 11.18 15.60 -8.59
C VAL A 289 12.21 15.83 -9.72
N ALA A 290 13.22 16.66 -9.50
CA ALA A 290 14.32 16.87 -10.45
C ALA A 290 15.22 15.64 -10.67
N ALA A 291 15.25 14.68 -9.74
CA ALA A 291 15.86 13.37 -9.95
C ALA A 291 14.96 12.52 -10.86
N TRP A 292 13.68 12.36 -10.53
CA TRP A 292 12.74 11.61 -11.36
C TRP A 292 12.62 12.15 -12.80
N LYS A 293 12.67 13.46 -13.01
CA LYS A 293 12.71 14.07 -14.37
C LYS A 293 13.91 13.65 -15.23
N ARG A 294 14.98 13.18 -14.61
CA ARG A 294 16.20 12.67 -15.27
C ARG A 294 16.35 11.16 -15.12
N ALA A 295 15.34 10.49 -14.55
CA ALA A 295 15.35 9.05 -14.38
C ALA A 295 14.88 8.36 -15.67
N PRO A 296 15.50 7.24 -16.08
CA PRO A 296 15.14 6.53 -17.30
C PRO A 296 13.91 5.60 -17.15
N PHE A 297 12.99 5.87 -16.21
CA PHE A 297 11.89 4.96 -15.81
C PHE A 297 10.64 5.70 -15.24
N ARG A 298 9.50 4.98 -15.17
CA ARG A 298 8.12 5.50 -14.95
C ARG A 298 7.67 5.56 -13.47
N THR A 299 6.51 6.17 -13.13
CA THR A 299 6.32 6.81 -11.78
C THR A 299 4.86 7.17 -11.30
N THR A 300 4.21 6.53 -10.27
CA THR A 300 2.74 6.70 -9.87
C THR A 300 2.28 6.41 -8.37
N MET A 301 0.96 6.48 -7.93
CA MET A 301 0.30 6.91 -6.59
C MET A 301 -0.68 5.94 -5.73
N LYS A 302 -0.90 6.00 -4.34
CA LYS A 302 -2.00 5.36 -3.43
C LYS A 302 -1.93 5.34 -1.80
N VAL A 303 -2.43 4.31 -1.02
CA VAL A 303 -2.40 4.08 0.50
C VAL A 303 -2.56 2.56 0.98
N ALA A 304 -1.74 1.92 1.86
CA ALA A 304 -1.30 0.47 1.71
C ALA A 304 -1.74 -0.76 2.61
N TRP A 305 -1.67 -1.99 2.01
CA TRP A 305 -1.52 -3.37 2.55
C TRP A 305 -0.65 -4.27 1.61
N ASN A 306 -0.22 -5.47 2.02
CA ASN A 306 0.67 -6.35 1.23
C ASN A 306 0.10 -7.75 0.97
N ARG A 307 0.57 -8.41 -0.09
CA ARG A 307 0.12 -9.77 -0.42
C ARG A 307 1.14 -10.62 -1.19
N THR A 308 1.18 -11.92 -0.92
CA THR A 308 2.18 -12.83 -1.52
C THR A 308 1.52 -13.83 -2.47
N THR A 309 1.97 -13.89 -3.72
CA THR A 309 1.61 -14.92 -4.71
C THR A 309 2.79 -15.88 -4.97
N VAL A 310 2.56 -16.91 -5.79
CA VAL A 310 3.61 -17.86 -6.20
C VAL A 310 4.72 -17.13 -6.97
N GLU A 311 4.35 -16.21 -7.86
CA GLU A 311 5.27 -15.41 -8.67
C GLU A 311 6.12 -14.47 -7.80
N THR A 312 5.52 -13.84 -6.79
CA THR A 312 6.30 -12.98 -5.87
C THR A 312 7.25 -13.78 -4.97
N LEU A 313 6.89 -15.00 -4.56
CA LEU A 313 7.80 -15.86 -3.79
C LEU A 313 9.07 -16.22 -4.58
N GLU A 314 8.96 -16.44 -5.89
CA GLU A 314 10.12 -16.70 -6.74
C GLU A 314 11.09 -15.50 -6.73
N MET A 315 10.56 -14.28 -6.85
CA MET A 315 11.35 -13.05 -6.75
C MET A 315 11.89 -12.81 -5.32
N ALA A 316 11.12 -13.17 -4.29
CA ALA A 316 11.52 -13.09 -2.90
C ALA A 316 12.81 -13.90 -2.64
N PHE A 317 12.83 -15.17 -3.08
CA PHE A 317 13.98 -16.04 -2.88
C PHE A 317 15.17 -15.70 -3.78
N LYS A 318 14.93 -15.30 -5.03
CA LYS A 318 16.01 -15.01 -6.00
C LYS A 318 16.69 -13.66 -5.77
N GLU A 319 15.97 -12.65 -5.28
CA GLU A 319 16.47 -11.27 -5.27
C GLU A 319 16.20 -10.53 -3.96
N ALA A 320 14.95 -10.43 -3.49
CA ALA A 320 14.63 -9.53 -2.38
C ALA A 320 15.23 -9.98 -1.03
N LEU A 321 15.21 -11.28 -0.71
CA LEU A 321 15.83 -11.80 0.53
C LEU A 321 17.37 -11.74 0.50
N PRO A 322 18.07 -12.08 -0.60
CA PRO A 322 19.49 -11.76 -0.77
C PRO A 322 19.81 -10.28 -0.50
N ASN A 323 19.07 -9.35 -1.12
CA ASN A 323 19.34 -7.92 -1.00
C ASN A 323 19.06 -7.39 0.41
N ALA A 324 17.94 -7.75 1.02
CA ALA A 324 17.62 -7.41 2.41
C ALA A 324 18.73 -7.87 3.38
N ARG A 325 19.31 -9.07 3.17
CA ARG A 325 20.43 -9.56 3.98
C ARG A 325 21.72 -8.76 3.78
N MET A 326 21.98 -8.21 2.59
CA MET A 326 23.16 -7.35 2.36
C MET A 326 23.11 -6.07 3.19
N VAL A 327 21.91 -5.55 3.48
CA VAL A 327 21.68 -4.37 4.33
C VAL A 327 21.23 -4.71 5.75
N CYS A 328 21.39 -5.97 6.18
CA CYS A 328 21.01 -6.46 7.51
C CYS A 328 19.53 -6.22 7.90
N ARG A 329 18.61 -6.25 6.93
CA ARG A 329 17.16 -6.13 7.14
C ARG A 329 16.52 -7.51 7.35
N ASP A 330 15.63 -7.60 8.33
CA ASP A 330 14.95 -8.84 8.69
C ASP A 330 13.94 -9.33 7.63
N GLU A 331 13.76 -10.65 7.56
CA GLU A 331 12.73 -11.31 6.76
C GLU A 331 11.36 -11.15 7.45
N GLN A 332 10.66 -10.06 7.13
CA GLN A 332 9.38 -9.67 7.73
C GLN A 332 8.24 -10.66 7.41
N TYR A 333 8.17 -11.17 6.18
CA TYR A 333 7.24 -12.22 5.79
C TYR A 333 7.98 -13.55 5.71
N LYS A 334 7.50 -14.57 6.45
CA LYS A 334 8.21 -15.84 6.65
C LYS A 334 8.13 -16.74 5.41
N ASN A 335 8.78 -16.38 4.30
CA ASN A 335 8.57 -16.99 2.97
C ASN A 335 8.76 -18.51 2.95
N LYS A 336 9.75 -19.04 3.70
CA LYS A 336 9.95 -20.50 3.85
C LYS A 336 8.78 -21.19 4.54
N ALA A 337 8.20 -20.56 5.56
CA ALA A 337 7.01 -21.07 6.24
C ALA A 337 5.78 -20.96 5.33
N ILE A 338 5.65 -19.87 4.57
CA ILE A 338 4.58 -19.71 3.58
C ILE A 338 4.59 -20.90 2.61
N VAL A 339 5.73 -21.20 1.98
CA VAL A 339 5.86 -22.38 1.09
C VAL A 339 5.49 -23.69 1.81
N TYR A 340 6.01 -23.93 3.00
CA TYR A 340 5.73 -25.16 3.76
C TYR A 340 4.23 -25.33 4.07
N TYR A 341 3.59 -24.29 4.62
CA TYR A 341 2.18 -24.35 5.01
C TYR A 341 1.22 -24.30 3.82
N THR A 342 1.54 -23.60 2.72
CA THR A 342 0.79 -23.69 1.47
C THR A 342 0.81 -25.11 0.92
N LEU A 343 1.98 -25.76 0.86
CA LEU A 343 2.08 -27.16 0.41
C LEU A 343 1.33 -28.11 1.35
N LEU A 344 1.39 -27.88 2.67
CA LEU A 344 0.67 -28.68 3.65
C LEU A 344 -0.85 -28.54 3.51
N SER A 345 -1.38 -27.32 3.28
CA SER A 345 -2.81 -27.07 3.04
C SER A 345 -3.29 -27.83 1.80
N LEU A 346 -2.60 -27.63 0.66
CA LEU A 346 -2.92 -28.29 -0.61
C LEU A 346 -2.85 -29.83 -0.52
N ALA A 347 -1.93 -30.37 0.29
CA ALA A 347 -1.81 -31.81 0.53
C ALA A 347 -2.83 -32.37 1.54
N SER A 348 -3.54 -31.51 2.29
CA SER A 348 -4.54 -31.89 3.30
C SER A 348 -5.99 -31.64 2.85
N GLU A 349 -6.18 -31.01 1.70
CA GLU A 349 -7.48 -30.82 1.03
C GLU A 349 -7.88 -32.02 0.15
N HIS A 350 -7.14 -33.14 0.25
CA HIS A 350 -7.32 -34.41 -0.45
C HIS A 350 -7.18 -35.61 0.51
#